data_AF-A0A8C6TZB4-F1
#
_entry.id   AF-A0A8C6TZB4-F1
#
_cell.length_a   1.000
_cell.length_b   1.000
_cell.length_c   1.000
_cell.angle_alpha   90.00
_cell.angle_beta   90.00
_cell.angle_gamma   90.00
#
_symmetry.space_group_name_H-M   'P 1'
#
loop_
_entity.id
_entity.type
_entity.pdbx_description
1 polymer ?
#
loop_
_entity_poly.entity_id
_entity_poly.type
_entity_poly.pdbx_seq_one_letter_code
_entity_poly.pdbx_strand_id
1 'polypeptide(L)'
;MTTWLLMFLSVWVLSEGGDTAANERRVVAHIPGDIIIGALFSVHHQPPADKVHERKCGAVREQYGIQRVEAMMHTLDRINADQQILPNITLGCEIRDSCWHSAVALEQSIEFIRDSLVSSDEAEDTMKCSDPSATPMRGKKPIVGLIGPGSSSVAIQVQNLLQLFNIPQIAYSATSTDLSDKSLFKYFMRVVPSDMQQARAMVDIVKRYNWSYVSAIHTEGRFHFMESSDIIPRFDKVVIYYFNELMIEPSLLFCLYSTVALFIYYCIVINVCTTPCKPNLLPGQ
;
A
#
# COMPACT_ATOMS: atom_id res chain seq x y z
N MET A 1 -43.30 -45.16 -14.96
CA MET A 1 -42.67 -44.51 -13.79
C MET A 1 -41.18 -44.29 -14.05
N THR A 2 -40.86 -43.66 -15.18
CA THR A 2 -39.48 -43.59 -15.73
C THR A 2 -39.16 -42.24 -16.38
N THR A 3 -40.11 -41.30 -16.43
CA THR A 3 -39.91 -39.98 -17.04
C THR A 3 -39.54 -38.87 -16.06
N TRP A 4 -39.62 -39.11 -14.75
CA TRP A 4 -39.29 -38.12 -13.71
C TRP A 4 -37.83 -38.15 -13.23
N LEU A 5 -37.05 -39.18 -13.61
CA LEU A 5 -35.65 -39.33 -13.18
C LEU A 5 -34.64 -38.64 -14.11
N LEU A 6 -35.03 -38.25 -15.32
CA LEU A 6 -34.14 -37.61 -16.30
C LEU A 6 -34.10 -36.08 -16.18
N MET A 7 -35.10 -35.44 -15.56
CA MET A 7 -35.08 -33.97 -15.36
C MET A 7 -34.21 -33.51 -14.19
N PHE A 8 -33.90 -34.38 -13.21
CA PHE A 8 -33.00 -34.01 -12.11
C PHE A 8 -31.51 -34.10 -12.50
N LEU A 9 -31.16 -34.90 -13.51
CA LEU A 9 -29.79 -35.00 -14.02
C LEU A 9 -29.40 -33.82 -14.93
N SER A 10 -30.34 -33.17 -15.61
CA SER A 10 -30.04 -32.00 -16.44
C SER A 10 -29.81 -30.71 -15.65
N VAL A 11 -30.21 -30.66 -14.37
CA VAL A 11 -30.01 -29.49 -13.50
C VAL A 11 -28.66 -29.55 -12.75
N TRP A 12 -28.09 -30.75 -12.56
CA TRP A 12 -26.77 -30.91 -11.94
C TRP A 12 -25.59 -30.80 -12.93
N VAL A 13 -25.85 -30.84 -14.24
CA VAL A 13 -24.82 -30.75 -15.30
C VAL A 13 -24.57 -29.29 -15.73
N LEU A 14 -25.15 -28.29 -15.05
CA LEU A 14 -24.89 -26.86 -15.29
C LEU A 14 -24.23 -26.13 -14.12
N SER A 15 -23.63 -26.87 -13.16
CA SER A 15 -22.78 -26.27 -12.13
C SER A 15 -21.40 -26.93 -12.04
N GLU A 16 -20.84 -27.30 -13.19
CA GLU A 16 -19.38 -27.22 -13.33
C GLU A 16 -19.07 -25.78 -13.71
N GLY A 17 -18.87 -24.95 -12.68
CA GLY A 17 -18.13 -23.71 -12.83
C GLY A 17 -16.75 -24.10 -13.34
N GLY A 18 -16.60 -24.11 -14.66
CA GLY A 18 -15.31 -24.11 -15.28
C GLY A 18 -14.59 -22.89 -14.73
N ASP A 19 -13.61 -23.14 -13.86
CA ASP A 19 -12.50 -22.23 -13.68
C ASP A 19 -11.81 -22.15 -15.05
N THR A 20 -12.40 -21.36 -15.94
CA THR A 20 -11.65 -20.76 -17.01
C THR A 20 -10.57 -19.99 -16.30
N ALA A 21 -9.37 -20.53 -16.31
CA ALA A 21 -8.14 -19.79 -16.11
C ALA A 21 -8.10 -18.73 -17.22
N ALA A 22 -8.93 -17.70 -17.07
CA ALA A 22 -8.77 -16.45 -17.75
C ALA A 22 -7.35 -16.03 -17.38
N ASN A 23 -6.49 -15.93 -18.38
CA ASN A 23 -5.22 -15.27 -18.26
C ASN A 23 -5.52 -13.86 -17.74
N GLU A 24 -5.45 -13.68 -16.42
CA GLU A 24 -6.10 -12.59 -15.70
C GLU A 24 -5.21 -11.35 -15.86
N ARG A 25 -5.28 -10.75 -17.04
CA ARG A 25 -4.59 -9.51 -17.34
C ARG A 25 -5.16 -8.45 -16.40
N ARG A 26 -4.34 -7.99 -15.46
CA ARG A 26 -4.77 -7.02 -14.45
C ARG A 26 -5.36 -5.79 -15.13
N VAL A 27 -6.47 -5.33 -14.59
CA VAL A 27 -7.18 -4.15 -15.09
C VAL A 27 -6.36 -2.90 -14.73
N VAL A 28 -6.27 -1.98 -15.68
CA VAL A 28 -5.57 -0.71 -15.55
C VAL A 28 -6.58 0.41 -15.77
N ALA A 29 -6.63 1.38 -14.86
CA ALA A 29 -7.40 2.58 -15.08
C ALA A 29 -6.51 3.64 -15.74
N HIS A 30 -6.88 4.06 -16.94
CA HIS A 30 -6.08 4.97 -17.76
C HIS A 30 -6.88 6.21 -18.14
N ILE A 31 -6.30 7.38 -17.89
CA ILE A 31 -6.80 8.68 -18.36
C ILE A 31 -5.76 9.22 -19.36
N PRO A 32 -6.16 9.50 -20.61
CA PRO A 32 -5.24 10.02 -21.61
C PRO A 32 -4.82 11.46 -21.28
N GLY A 33 -3.60 11.82 -21.66
CA GLY A 33 -3.07 13.16 -21.49
C GLY A 33 -1.79 13.40 -22.28
N ASP A 34 -1.30 14.63 -22.23
CA ASP A 34 0.00 15.01 -22.78
C ASP A 34 1.13 14.38 -21.98
N ILE A 35 1.00 14.41 -20.65
CA ILE A 35 1.93 13.84 -19.68
C ILE A 35 1.18 12.77 -18.88
N ILE A 36 1.75 11.56 -18.77
CA ILE A 36 1.13 10.47 -18.00
C ILE A 36 1.84 10.30 -16.66
N ILE A 37 1.07 10.35 -15.57
CA ILE A 37 1.56 10.06 -14.20
C ILE A 37 1.13 8.65 -13.82
N GLY A 38 2.10 7.82 -13.43
CA GLY A 38 1.84 6.48 -12.92
C GLY A 38 1.37 6.53 -11.45
N ALA A 39 0.47 5.64 -11.07
CA ALA A 39 0.08 5.50 -9.66
C ALA A 39 -0.11 4.04 -9.25
N LEU A 40 0.34 3.75 -8.03
CA LEU A 40 0.13 2.48 -7.35
C LEU A 40 -0.75 2.69 -6.12
N PHE A 41 -2.01 2.27 -6.23
CA PHE A 41 -2.93 2.21 -5.10
C PHE A 41 -3.16 0.76 -4.68
N SER A 42 -3.57 0.55 -3.43
CA SER A 42 -3.85 -0.79 -2.92
C SER A 42 -5.35 -1.01 -3.03
N VAL A 43 -5.79 -1.31 -4.26
CA VAL A 43 -7.20 -1.48 -4.60
C VAL A 43 -7.73 -2.76 -3.98
N HIS A 44 -6.93 -3.83 -3.97
CA HIS A 44 -7.27 -5.08 -3.31
C HIS A 44 -6.43 -5.35 -2.07
N HIS A 45 -6.90 -6.29 -1.24
CA HIS A 45 -6.14 -6.88 -0.15
C HIS A 45 -4.98 -7.74 -0.65
N GLN A 46 -3.99 -7.94 0.23
CA GLN A 46 -2.86 -8.82 -0.06
C GLN A 46 -3.32 -10.26 -0.31
N PRO A 47 -2.64 -11.00 -1.20
CA PRO A 47 -2.92 -12.41 -1.41
C PRO A 47 -2.75 -13.19 -0.10
N PRO A 48 -3.64 -14.16 0.21
CA PRO A 48 -3.47 -15.03 1.36
C PRO A 48 -2.20 -15.87 1.22
N ALA A 49 -1.60 -16.26 2.35
CA ALA A 49 -0.29 -16.93 2.42
C ALA A 49 -0.20 -18.16 1.50
N ASP A 50 -1.28 -18.93 1.39
CA ASP A 50 -1.34 -20.16 0.59
C ASP A 50 -1.35 -19.90 -0.93
N LYS A 51 -1.70 -18.68 -1.36
CA LYS A 51 -1.87 -18.30 -2.79
C LYS A 51 -0.96 -17.17 -3.23
N VAL A 52 0.11 -16.89 -2.47
CA VAL A 52 1.06 -15.81 -2.80
C VAL A 52 1.70 -16.03 -4.19
N HIS A 53 1.97 -17.29 -4.57
CA HIS A 53 2.54 -17.63 -5.87
C HIS A 53 1.60 -17.37 -7.05
N GLU A 54 0.28 -17.49 -6.83
CA GLU A 54 -0.73 -17.19 -7.84
C GLU A 54 -0.90 -15.68 -8.07
N ARG A 55 -0.41 -14.84 -7.14
CA ARG A 55 -0.54 -13.37 -7.17
C ARG A 55 -1.97 -12.88 -7.34
N LYS A 56 -2.95 -13.69 -6.92
CA LYS A 56 -4.38 -13.34 -6.90
C LYS A 56 -4.67 -12.49 -5.68
N CYS A 57 -5.02 -11.24 -5.94
CA CYS A 57 -5.31 -10.29 -4.87
C CYS A 57 -6.63 -10.64 -4.18
N GLY A 58 -6.78 -10.18 -2.93
CA GLY A 58 -7.98 -10.42 -2.14
C GLY A 58 -9.15 -9.50 -2.52
N ALA A 59 -10.08 -9.29 -1.58
CA ALA A 59 -11.22 -8.40 -1.78
C ALA A 59 -10.81 -6.93 -2.01
N VAL A 60 -11.73 -6.15 -2.59
CA VAL A 60 -11.56 -4.70 -2.81
C VAL A 60 -11.52 -3.94 -1.49
N ARG A 61 -10.67 -2.92 -1.42
CA ARG A 61 -10.49 -1.97 -0.32
C ARG A 61 -11.11 -0.63 -0.69
N GLU A 62 -12.17 -0.24 -0.02
CA GLU A 62 -12.86 1.03 -0.30
C GLU A 62 -11.98 2.24 0.04
N GLN A 63 -11.51 2.33 1.29
CA GLN A 63 -10.79 3.50 1.82
C GLN A 63 -9.37 3.66 1.25
N TYR A 64 -8.62 2.56 1.17
CA TYR A 64 -7.22 2.57 0.75
C TYR A 64 -7.04 2.36 -0.76
N GLY A 65 -8.10 1.95 -1.43
CA GLY A 65 -8.15 1.61 -2.85
C GLY A 65 -9.01 2.59 -3.62
N ILE A 66 -10.29 2.27 -3.77
CA ILE A 66 -11.21 2.97 -4.67
C ILE A 66 -11.28 4.48 -4.39
N GLN A 67 -11.36 4.89 -3.12
CA GLN A 67 -11.38 6.31 -2.77
C GLN A 67 -10.13 7.06 -3.25
N ARG A 68 -8.95 6.42 -3.26
CA ARG A 68 -7.71 7.04 -3.74
C ARG A 68 -7.62 7.08 -5.25
N VAL A 69 -8.16 6.06 -5.93
CA VAL A 69 -8.30 6.04 -7.39
C VAL A 69 -9.16 7.22 -7.83
N GLU A 70 -10.36 7.35 -7.29
CA GLU A 70 -11.28 8.45 -7.59
C GLU A 70 -10.71 9.81 -7.17
N ALA A 71 -10.04 9.90 -6.02
CA ALA A 71 -9.39 11.13 -5.60
C ALA A 71 -8.32 11.58 -6.60
N MET A 72 -7.54 10.64 -7.16
CA MET A 72 -6.55 10.96 -8.18
C MET A 72 -7.20 11.45 -9.48
N MET A 73 -8.22 10.75 -9.97
CA MET A 73 -8.94 11.14 -11.19
C MET A 73 -9.54 12.54 -11.05
N HIS A 74 -10.28 12.76 -9.95
CA HIS A 74 -10.89 14.06 -9.68
C HIS A 74 -9.85 15.18 -9.50
N THR A 75 -8.70 14.88 -8.90
CA THR A 75 -7.62 15.87 -8.74
C THR A 75 -7.02 16.25 -10.09
N LEU A 76 -6.85 15.29 -11.01
CA LEU A 76 -6.36 15.58 -12.36
C LEU A 76 -7.36 16.44 -13.14
N ASP A 77 -8.66 16.15 -13.04
CA ASP A 77 -9.69 16.98 -13.66
C ASP A 77 -9.62 18.43 -13.17
N ARG A 78 -9.41 18.63 -11.86
CA ARG A 78 -9.25 19.96 -11.27
C ARG A 78 -7.98 20.66 -11.71
N ILE A 79 -6.86 19.96 -11.83
CA ILE A 79 -5.60 20.54 -12.31
C ILE A 79 -5.73 20.93 -13.78
N ASN A 80 -6.28 20.06 -14.61
CA ASN A 80 -6.47 20.34 -16.04
C ASN A 80 -7.46 21.48 -16.32
N ALA A 81 -8.39 21.74 -15.39
CA ALA A 81 -9.32 22.87 -15.47
C ALA A 81 -8.72 24.21 -14.97
N ASP A 82 -7.61 24.17 -14.23
CA ASP A 82 -6.97 25.36 -13.66
C ASP A 82 -6.01 26.00 -14.66
N GLN A 83 -6.23 27.27 -15.00
CA GLN A 83 -5.37 28.00 -15.93
C GLN A 83 -4.05 28.48 -15.30
N GLN A 84 -3.91 28.42 -13.97
CA GLN A 84 -2.67 28.80 -13.28
C GLN A 84 -1.64 27.66 -13.23
N ILE A 85 -2.11 26.42 -13.29
CA ILE A 85 -1.27 25.23 -13.14
C ILE A 85 -1.19 24.53 -14.50
N LEU A 86 0.00 24.56 -15.14
CA LEU A 86 0.27 23.90 -16.42
C LEU A 86 -0.68 24.31 -17.58
N PRO A 87 -0.71 25.60 -17.98
CA PRO A 87 -1.55 26.03 -19.09
C PRO A 87 -1.17 25.30 -20.40
N ASN A 88 -2.18 24.89 -21.17
CA ASN A 88 -2.05 24.16 -22.45
C ASN A 88 -1.40 22.76 -22.37
N ILE A 89 -1.32 22.16 -21.17
CA ILE A 89 -0.82 20.79 -20.99
C ILE A 89 -1.88 19.98 -20.25
N THR A 90 -2.28 18.85 -20.82
CA THR A 90 -3.24 17.95 -20.19
C THR A 90 -2.49 16.87 -19.40
N LEU A 91 -2.73 16.75 -18.11
CA LEU A 91 -2.24 15.62 -17.31
C LEU A 91 -3.17 14.42 -17.44
N GLY A 92 -2.60 13.29 -17.81
CA GLY A 92 -3.24 11.98 -17.75
C GLY A 92 -2.62 11.11 -16.65
N CYS A 93 -3.17 9.92 -16.46
CA CYS A 93 -2.62 8.97 -15.51
C CYS A 93 -2.81 7.53 -15.93
N GLU A 94 -1.96 6.68 -15.37
CA GLU A 94 -2.11 5.24 -15.43
C GLU A 94 -2.06 4.68 -14.01
N ILE A 95 -3.20 4.15 -13.55
CA ILE A 95 -3.39 3.66 -12.19
C ILE A 95 -3.41 2.13 -12.23
N ARG A 96 -2.51 1.54 -11.44
CA ARG A 96 -2.35 0.09 -11.31
C ARG A 96 -2.47 -0.35 -9.86
N ASP A 97 -2.86 -1.61 -9.67
CA ASP A 97 -3.04 -2.17 -8.34
C ASP A 97 -1.72 -2.71 -7.77
N SER A 98 -1.42 -2.32 -6.53
CA SER A 98 -0.29 -2.82 -5.75
C SER A 98 -0.64 -4.01 -4.86
N CYS A 99 -1.94 -4.25 -4.59
CA CYS A 99 -2.46 -5.27 -3.68
C CYS A 99 -1.76 -5.34 -2.31
N TRP A 100 -1.16 -4.24 -1.86
CA TRP A 100 -0.34 -4.19 -0.63
C TRP A 100 0.80 -5.25 -0.59
N HIS A 101 1.23 -5.77 -1.74
CA HIS A 101 2.19 -6.87 -1.81
C HIS A 101 3.34 -6.58 -2.78
N SER A 102 4.57 -6.81 -2.33
CA SER A 102 5.80 -6.42 -3.04
C SER A 102 5.89 -7.01 -4.45
N ALA A 103 5.58 -8.30 -4.62
CA ALA A 103 5.71 -8.95 -5.92
C ALA A 103 4.71 -8.40 -6.95
N VAL A 104 3.47 -8.11 -6.53
CA VAL A 104 2.43 -7.54 -7.41
C VAL A 104 2.79 -6.12 -7.80
N ALA A 105 3.18 -5.29 -6.84
CA ALA A 105 3.58 -3.91 -7.11
C ALA A 105 4.80 -3.82 -8.04
N LEU A 106 5.78 -4.71 -7.86
CA LEU A 106 6.96 -4.76 -8.73
C LEU A 106 6.60 -5.19 -10.15
N GLU A 107 5.72 -6.18 -10.30
CA GLU A 107 5.20 -6.60 -11.61
C GLU A 107 4.49 -5.44 -12.33
N GLN A 108 3.65 -4.67 -11.63
CA GLN A 108 3.02 -3.48 -12.20
C GLN A 108 4.03 -2.36 -12.51
N SER A 109 5.11 -2.26 -11.73
CA SER A 109 6.19 -1.29 -11.99
C SER A 109 6.98 -1.62 -13.25
N ILE A 110 7.21 -2.90 -13.53
CA ILE A 110 7.83 -3.37 -14.78
C ILE A 110 6.96 -3.00 -15.98
N GLU A 111 5.64 -3.16 -15.87
CA GLU A 111 4.72 -2.79 -16.95
C GLU A 111 4.75 -1.29 -17.26
N PHE A 112 4.86 -0.41 -16.26
CA PHE A 112 5.06 1.02 -16.49
C PHE A 112 6.34 1.32 -17.28
N ILE A 113 7.43 0.61 -16.97
CA ILE A 113 8.72 0.80 -17.65
C ILE A 113 8.68 0.23 -19.07
N ARG A 114 8.02 -0.91 -19.27
CA ARG A 114 7.85 -1.52 -20.59
C ARG A 114 7.15 -0.56 -21.54
N ASP A 115 6.08 0.08 -21.08
CA ASP A 115 5.36 1.09 -21.85
C ASP A 115 6.27 2.29 -22.18
N SER A 116 7.18 2.68 -21.27
CA SER A 116 8.18 3.71 -21.54
C SER A 116 9.24 3.32 -22.58
N LEU A 117 9.76 2.10 -22.54
CA LEU A 117 10.80 1.64 -23.47
C LEU A 117 10.27 1.45 -24.91
N VAL A 118 9.04 0.94 -25.05
CA VAL A 118 8.40 0.81 -26.37
C VAL A 118 8.17 2.19 -27.00
N SER A 119 7.83 3.19 -26.18
CA SER A 119 7.64 4.56 -26.66
C SER A 119 8.93 5.24 -27.15
N SER A 120 10.10 4.88 -26.59
CA SER A 120 11.39 5.40 -27.05
C SER A 120 11.84 4.76 -28.35
N ASP A 121 11.55 3.47 -28.55
CA ASP A 121 11.94 2.75 -29.77
C ASP A 121 11.10 3.19 -30.98
N GLU A 122 9.80 3.49 -30.79
CA GLU A 122 8.96 4.04 -31.89
C GLU A 122 9.39 5.45 -32.35
N ALA A 123 10.08 6.21 -31.48
CA ALA A 123 10.63 7.51 -31.82
C ALA A 123 11.94 7.42 -32.63
N GLU A 124 12.67 6.29 -32.57
CA GLU A 124 13.88 6.05 -33.37
C GLU A 124 13.62 5.18 -34.62
N ASP A 125 12.57 4.35 -34.66
CA ASP A 125 12.33 3.40 -35.77
C ASP A 125 11.17 3.79 -36.72
N THR A 126 10.97 5.08 -36.98
CA THR A 126 10.06 5.51 -38.08
C THR A 126 10.67 5.30 -39.47
N MET A 127 11.55 4.31 -39.65
CA MET A 127 12.08 3.93 -40.96
C MET A 127 12.39 2.43 -41.11
N LYS A 128 11.42 1.55 -40.80
CA LYS A 128 11.31 0.26 -41.49
C LYS A 128 9.91 -0.39 -41.42
N CYS A 129 9.28 -0.42 -42.61
CA CYS A 129 8.27 -1.38 -43.08
C CYS A 129 6.92 -1.43 -42.35
N SER A 130 5.98 -0.62 -42.85
CA SER A 130 4.54 -0.75 -42.62
C SER A 130 3.99 -2.06 -43.21
N ASP A 131 3.35 -2.86 -42.36
CA ASP A 131 2.32 -3.82 -42.75
C ASP A 131 0.96 -3.09 -42.66
N PRO A 132 0.21 -2.89 -43.76
CA PRO A 132 -1.00 -2.07 -43.77
C PRO A 132 -2.21 -2.67 -43.02
N SER A 133 -2.05 -3.86 -42.43
CA SER A 133 -3.09 -4.54 -41.62
C SER A 133 -2.85 -4.51 -40.11
N ALA A 134 -1.67 -4.10 -39.66
CA ALA A 134 -1.39 -3.90 -38.25
C ALA A 134 -1.88 -2.51 -37.85
N THR A 135 -2.99 -2.44 -37.12
CA THR A 135 -3.34 -1.21 -36.38
C THR A 135 -2.10 -0.81 -35.57
N PRO A 136 -1.53 0.38 -35.77
CA PRO A 136 -0.43 0.82 -34.94
C PRO A 136 -0.96 0.84 -33.51
N MET A 137 -0.42 -0.02 -32.64
CA MET A 137 -0.63 0.09 -31.22
C MET A 137 0.00 1.42 -30.83
N ARG A 138 -0.78 2.50 -30.90
CA ARG A 138 -0.35 3.86 -30.61
C ARG A 138 0.48 3.81 -29.34
N GLY A 139 1.80 3.98 -29.47
CA GLY A 139 2.76 3.80 -28.39
C GLY A 139 2.26 4.51 -27.14
N LYS A 140 2.06 3.75 -26.07
CA LYS A 140 1.66 4.34 -24.80
C LYS A 140 2.76 5.30 -24.37
N LYS A 141 2.38 6.49 -23.94
CA LYS A 141 3.36 7.48 -23.47
C LYS A 141 4.07 6.99 -22.22
N PRO A 142 5.37 7.31 -22.06
CA PRO A 142 6.12 6.93 -20.87
C PRO A 142 5.54 7.63 -19.63
N ILE A 143 5.63 6.98 -18.48
CA ILE A 143 5.30 7.63 -17.21
C ILE A 143 6.42 8.61 -16.81
N VAL A 144 6.05 9.82 -16.39
CA VAL A 144 7.04 10.83 -15.94
C VAL A 144 7.38 10.72 -14.46
N GLY A 145 6.55 10.02 -13.69
CA GLY A 145 6.68 9.89 -12.25
C GLY A 145 5.65 8.90 -11.71
N LEU A 146 5.89 8.43 -10.49
CA LEU A 146 5.04 7.46 -9.83
C LEU A 146 4.52 7.98 -8.48
N ILE A 147 3.21 7.87 -8.25
CA ILE A 147 2.58 8.15 -6.96
C ILE A 147 2.34 6.85 -6.20
N GLY A 148 2.73 6.82 -4.92
CA GLY A 148 2.60 5.64 -4.05
C GLY A 148 3.82 4.72 -4.10
N PRO A 149 3.71 3.46 -3.68
CA PRO A 149 2.56 2.82 -3.01
C PRO A 149 2.43 3.25 -1.53
N GLY A 150 1.44 2.69 -0.83
CA GLY A 150 1.15 3.05 0.56
C GLY A 150 2.08 2.40 1.61
N SER A 151 2.57 1.19 1.36
CA SER A 151 3.44 0.47 2.29
C SER A 151 4.91 0.84 2.10
N SER A 152 5.63 1.12 3.20
CA SER A 152 7.06 1.43 3.18
C SER A 152 7.90 0.30 2.57
N SER A 153 7.63 -0.96 2.94
CA SER A 153 8.39 -2.11 2.44
C SER A 153 8.21 -2.31 0.94
N VAL A 154 6.99 -2.13 0.44
CA VAL A 154 6.65 -2.21 -0.98
C VAL A 154 7.25 -1.02 -1.74
N ALA A 155 7.18 0.18 -1.17
CA ALA A 155 7.75 1.39 -1.76
C ALA A 155 9.27 1.28 -1.96
N ILE A 156 10.00 0.68 -1.02
CA ILE A 156 11.44 0.39 -1.17
C ILE A 156 11.69 -0.49 -2.40
N GLN A 157 10.90 -1.56 -2.58
CA GLN A 157 11.09 -2.48 -3.73
C GLN A 157 10.79 -1.79 -5.06
N VAL A 158 9.73 -1.00 -5.12
CA VAL A 158 9.36 -0.22 -6.30
C VAL A 158 10.46 0.82 -6.62
N GLN A 159 10.94 1.55 -5.61
CA GLN A 159 11.97 2.57 -5.77
C GLN A 159 13.28 1.99 -6.30
N ASN A 160 13.68 0.80 -5.83
CA ASN A 160 14.89 0.12 -6.31
C ASN A 160 14.87 -0.12 -7.82
N LEU A 161 13.70 -0.34 -8.39
CA LEU A 161 13.52 -0.48 -9.83
C LEU A 161 13.43 0.88 -10.53
N LEU A 162 12.57 1.78 -10.05
CA LEU A 162 12.31 3.08 -10.71
C LEU A 162 13.54 3.97 -10.81
N GLN A 163 14.44 3.91 -9.82
CA GLN A 163 15.66 4.71 -9.83
C GLN A 163 16.63 4.34 -10.96
N LEU A 164 16.56 3.11 -11.49
CA LEU A 164 17.38 2.69 -12.63
C LEU A 164 16.95 3.39 -13.92
N PHE A 165 15.70 3.84 -13.98
CA PHE A 165 15.11 4.54 -15.13
C PHE A 165 14.93 6.04 -14.88
N ASN A 166 15.51 6.57 -13.80
CA ASN A 166 15.39 7.98 -13.39
C ASN A 166 13.94 8.46 -13.19
N ILE A 167 13.04 7.57 -12.79
CA ILE A 167 11.63 7.91 -12.56
C ILE A 167 11.46 8.36 -11.09
N PRO A 168 11.05 9.61 -10.83
CA PRO A 168 10.77 10.09 -9.48
C PRO A 168 9.51 9.41 -8.90
N GLN A 169 9.60 8.99 -7.64
CA GLN A 169 8.49 8.40 -6.89
C GLN A 169 8.09 9.32 -5.75
N ILE A 170 6.80 9.63 -5.61
CA ILE A 170 6.24 10.39 -4.48
C ILE A 170 5.28 9.50 -3.70
N ALA A 171 5.67 9.09 -2.50
CA ALA A 171 4.82 8.30 -1.62
C ALA A 171 3.93 9.17 -0.72
N TYR A 172 2.70 8.71 -0.52
CA TYR A 172 1.69 9.38 0.31
C TYR A 172 1.54 8.77 1.72
N SER A 173 2.09 7.57 1.97
CA SER A 173 1.93 6.88 3.27
C SER A 173 3.16 6.08 3.71
N ALA A 174 4.26 6.12 2.96
CA ALA A 174 5.49 5.43 3.32
C ALA A 174 6.34 6.27 4.30
N THR A 175 6.29 5.94 5.57
CA THR A 175 6.86 6.74 6.67
C THR A 175 8.19 6.21 7.22
N SER A 176 8.65 5.02 6.78
CA SER A 176 9.90 4.41 7.25
C SER A 176 11.10 5.36 7.13
N THR A 177 11.99 5.33 8.12
CA THR A 177 13.21 6.14 8.15
C THR A 177 14.20 5.74 7.07
N ASP A 178 14.22 4.46 6.67
CA ASP A 178 15.15 3.91 5.67
C ASP A 178 15.05 4.66 4.33
N LEU A 179 13.83 5.06 3.96
CA LEU A 179 13.52 5.82 2.75
C LEU A 179 14.02 7.29 2.77
N SER A 180 14.57 7.74 3.90
CA SER A 180 15.14 9.09 4.03
C SER A 180 16.57 9.17 3.50
N ASP A 181 17.27 8.04 3.37
CA ASP A 181 18.64 8.02 2.85
C ASP A 181 18.65 8.28 1.33
N LYS A 182 19.07 9.48 0.93
CA LYS A 182 19.15 9.91 -0.47
C LYS A 182 20.37 9.36 -1.22
N SER A 183 21.35 8.79 -0.50
CA SER A 183 22.45 8.07 -1.14
C SER A 183 21.97 6.75 -1.73
N LEU A 184 21.02 6.09 -1.05
CA LEU A 184 20.40 4.84 -1.49
C LEU A 184 19.15 5.08 -2.35
N PHE A 185 18.30 6.04 -1.99
CA PHE A 185 17.02 6.31 -2.64
C PHE A 185 16.93 7.74 -3.20
N LYS A 186 17.72 8.00 -4.26
CA LYS A 186 17.88 9.34 -4.85
C LYS A 186 16.57 9.94 -5.37
N TYR A 187 15.74 9.14 -6.03
CA TYR A 187 14.51 9.59 -6.71
C TYR A 187 13.24 9.43 -5.86
N PHE A 188 13.38 9.03 -4.60
CA PHE A 188 12.25 8.88 -3.69
C PHE A 188 11.92 10.19 -3.00
N MET A 189 10.65 10.54 -2.93
CA MET A 189 10.12 11.67 -2.18
C MET A 189 8.83 11.23 -1.45
N ARG A 190 8.43 11.99 -0.43
CA ARG A 190 7.17 11.78 0.27
C ARG A 190 6.60 13.08 0.80
N VAL A 191 5.29 13.16 0.88
CA VAL A 191 4.56 14.32 1.44
C VAL A 191 4.23 14.16 2.93
N VAL A 192 4.58 13.01 3.52
CA VAL A 192 4.37 12.69 4.94
C VAL A 192 5.68 12.73 5.73
N PRO A 193 5.63 13.05 7.04
CA PRO A 193 6.82 13.00 7.89
C PRO A 193 7.36 11.57 8.06
N SER A 194 8.60 11.48 8.51
CA SER A 194 9.22 10.20 8.86
C SER A 194 8.75 9.70 10.22
N ASP A 195 8.79 8.38 10.42
CA ASP A 195 8.49 7.75 11.72
C ASP A 195 9.39 8.29 12.85
N MET A 196 10.58 8.80 12.52
CA MET A 196 11.48 9.48 13.46
C MET A 196 10.80 10.68 14.15
N GLN A 197 9.99 11.46 13.42
CA GLN A 197 9.28 12.59 14.00
C GLN A 197 8.14 12.11 14.92
N GLN A 198 7.43 11.05 14.53
CA GLN A 198 6.40 10.43 15.36
C GLN A 198 6.99 9.84 16.65
N ALA A 199 8.13 9.15 16.56
CA ALA A 199 8.84 8.61 17.72
C ALA A 199 9.31 9.71 18.68
N ARG A 200 9.85 10.82 18.15
CA ARG A 200 10.20 11.99 18.97
C ARG A 200 8.99 12.54 19.72
N ALA A 201 7.85 12.70 19.06
CA ALA A 201 6.63 13.16 19.71
C ALA A 201 6.17 12.22 20.84
N MET A 202 6.25 10.90 20.62
CA MET A 202 5.93 9.91 21.65
C MET A 202 6.88 10.01 22.85
N VAL A 203 8.19 10.15 22.62
CA VAL A 203 9.17 10.36 23.68
C VAL A 203 8.89 11.63 24.47
N ASP A 204 8.52 12.72 23.79
CA ASP A 204 8.22 13.98 24.45
C ASP A 204 6.95 13.90 25.30
N ILE A 205 5.95 13.09 24.89
CA ILE A 205 4.77 12.78 25.71
C ILE A 205 5.19 12.03 26.98
N VAL A 206 5.97 10.96 26.85
CA VAL A 206 6.43 10.14 27.98
C VAL A 206 7.23 11.00 28.97
N LYS A 207 8.13 11.85 28.47
CA LYS A 207 8.89 12.81 29.28
C LYS A 207 7.99 13.82 29.98
N ARG A 208 6.99 14.37 29.29
CA ARG A 208 6.06 15.35 29.86
C ARG A 208 5.29 14.81 31.06
N TYR A 209 5.00 13.51 31.07
CA TYR A 209 4.29 12.84 32.15
C TYR A 209 5.21 12.10 33.14
N ASN A 210 6.53 12.24 33.02
CA ASN A 210 7.53 11.59 33.89
C ASN A 210 7.32 10.07 34.03
N TRP A 211 6.90 9.39 32.96
CA TRP A 211 6.77 7.93 32.98
C TRP A 211 8.15 7.28 32.91
N SER A 212 8.49 6.47 33.92
CA SER A 212 9.79 5.80 34.04
C SER A 212 9.79 4.34 33.56
N TYR A 213 8.62 3.70 33.51
CA TYR A 213 8.46 2.31 33.07
C TYR A 213 7.43 2.24 31.95
N VAL A 214 7.86 1.88 30.74
CA VAL A 214 7.01 1.80 29.55
C VAL A 214 7.29 0.49 28.81
N SER A 215 6.22 -0.22 28.45
CA SER A 215 6.28 -1.36 27.53
C SER A 215 5.83 -0.92 26.15
N ALA A 216 6.54 -1.37 25.12
CA ALA A 216 6.22 -1.00 23.75
C ALA A 216 6.10 -2.26 22.88
N ILE A 217 5.03 -2.28 22.08
CA ILE A 217 4.64 -3.39 21.20
C ILE A 217 4.59 -2.83 19.78
N HIS A 218 5.19 -3.54 18.82
CA HIS A 218 5.10 -3.18 17.42
C HIS A 218 4.86 -4.42 16.55
N THR A 219 4.29 -4.20 15.37
CA THR A 219 4.11 -5.23 14.35
C THR A 219 5.45 -5.57 13.70
N GLU A 220 5.67 -6.85 13.39
CA GLU A 220 6.82 -7.30 12.61
C GLU A 220 6.81 -6.67 11.20
N GLY A 221 7.88 -5.96 10.85
CA GLY A 221 8.03 -5.22 9.60
C GLY A 221 9.11 -4.15 9.75
N ARG A 222 9.60 -3.60 8.62
CA ARG A 222 10.65 -2.55 8.60
C ARG A 222 10.18 -1.17 9.13
N PHE A 223 9.17 -1.16 9.97
CA PHE A 223 8.90 -0.07 10.89
C PHE A 223 9.87 -0.24 12.08
N HIS A 224 11.15 0.11 11.86
CA HIS A 224 12.16 0.17 12.91
C HIS A 224 11.89 1.39 13.81
N PHE A 225 10.78 1.34 14.54
CA PHE A 225 10.34 2.38 15.46
C PHE A 225 11.24 2.47 16.71
N MET A 226 11.92 1.38 17.08
CA MET A 226 12.64 1.31 18.36
C MET A 226 14.14 1.08 18.27
N GLU A 227 14.68 0.54 17.17
CA GLU A 227 16.13 0.28 17.09
C GLU A 227 16.98 1.51 16.79
N SER A 228 16.38 2.69 16.60
CA SER A 228 17.18 3.92 16.59
C SER A 228 17.80 4.10 17.97
N SER A 229 19.11 3.86 18.02
CA SER A 229 20.03 3.94 19.16
C SER A 229 19.99 5.28 19.93
N ASP A 230 19.21 6.26 19.47
CA ASP A 230 19.01 7.56 20.12
C ASP A 230 17.82 7.61 21.11
N ILE A 231 16.87 6.67 21.04
CA ILE A 231 15.63 6.71 21.86
C ILE A 231 15.68 5.71 23.03
N ILE A 232 16.17 4.49 22.80
CA ILE A 232 16.31 3.46 23.84
C ILE A 232 17.18 3.89 25.03
N PRO A 233 18.35 4.56 24.87
CA PRO A 233 19.21 4.86 26.02
C PRO A 233 18.64 5.93 26.98
N ARG A 234 17.45 6.47 26.72
CA ARG A 234 16.84 7.54 27.52
C ARG A 234 15.79 7.05 28.53
N PHE A 235 15.55 5.75 28.60
CA PHE A 235 14.59 5.14 29.52
C PHE A 235 15.24 3.99 30.30
N ASP A 236 15.00 3.95 31.62
CA ASP A 236 15.68 2.99 32.52
C ASP A 236 15.30 1.53 32.25
N LYS A 237 14.08 1.27 31.72
CA LYS A 237 13.61 -0.06 31.31
C LYS A 237 12.60 0.04 30.17
N VAL A 238 12.95 -0.48 28.99
CA VAL A 238 12.05 -0.67 27.85
C VAL A 238 11.94 -2.17 27.59
N VAL A 239 10.72 -2.71 27.63
CA VAL A 239 10.44 -4.10 27.21
C VAL A 239 9.82 -4.05 25.82
N ILE A 240 10.51 -4.67 24.86
CA ILE A 240 10.08 -4.76 23.45
C ILE A 240 9.43 -6.13 23.24
N TYR A 241 8.18 -6.13 22.81
CA TYR A 241 7.50 -7.36 22.37
C TYR A 241 7.32 -7.35 20.85
N TYR A 242 7.79 -8.42 20.21
CA TYR A 242 7.52 -8.71 18.80
C TYR A 242 6.24 -9.56 18.72
N PHE A 243 5.25 -9.11 17.93
CA PHE A 243 4.05 -9.90 17.65
C PHE A 243 3.96 -10.21 16.16
N ASN A 244 3.85 -11.51 15.85
CA ASN A 244 3.52 -12.02 14.53
C ASN A 244 2.02 -12.30 14.51
N GLU A 245 1.32 -11.53 13.67
CA GLU A 245 -0.13 -11.59 13.42
C GLU A 245 -1.06 -11.20 14.59
N LEU A 246 -1.83 -10.13 14.39
CA LEU A 246 -3.04 -9.85 15.15
C LEU A 246 -4.21 -9.85 14.17
N MET A 247 -4.92 -10.97 14.07
CA MET A 247 -6.27 -11.00 13.52
C MET A 247 -7.17 -10.24 14.50
N ILE A 248 -7.47 -8.98 14.18
CA ILE A 248 -8.51 -8.22 14.87
C ILE A 248 -9.83 -8.53 14.16
N GLU A 249 -10.78 -9.12 14.91
CA GLU A 249 -12.15 -9.33 14.45
C GLU A 249 -12.74 -8.03 13.85
N PRO A 250 -13.46 -8.12 12.70
CA PRO A 250 -13.95 -6.93 11.97
C PRO A 250 -15.00 -6.11 12.75
N SER A 251 -15.53 -6.62 13.84
CA SER A 251 -16.46 -5.91 14.74
C SER A 251 -15.78 -4.81 15.59
N LEU A 252 -14.48 -4.90 15.83
CA LEU A 252 -13.70 -3.96 16.66
C LEU A 252 -12.95 -2.88 15.85
N LEU A 253 -13.00 -2.95 14.51
CA LEU A 253 -12.23 -2.07 13.63
C LEU A 253 -12.75 -0.62 13.59
N PHE A 254 -14.00 -0.38 14.04
CA PHE A 254 -14.60 0.96 14.05
C PHE A 254 -14.10 1.89 15.18
N CYS A 255 -13.47 1.35 16.24
CA CYS A 255 -12.94 2.17 17.35
C CYS A 255 -11.47 2.60 17.16
N LEU A 256 -10.80 2.14 16.10
CA LEU A 256 -9.33 2.20 15.96
C LEU A 256 -8.81 3.37 15.08
N TYR A 257 -9.67 4.29 14.65
CA TYR A 257 -9.30 5.38 13.72
C TYR A 257 -9.25 6.78 14.34
N SER A 258 -8.79 6.87 15.59
CA SER A 258 -8.22 8.11 16.11
C SER A 258 -6.86 7.77 16.71
N THR A 259 -5.79 8.33 16.13
CA THR A 259 -4.39 7.99 16.42
C THR A 259 -3.97 8.30 17.88
N VAL A 260 -4.78 9.06 18.62
CA VAL A 260 -4.63 9.29 20.06
C VAL A 260 -5.40 8.24 20.89
N ALA A 261 -6.51 7.70 20.38
CA ALA A 261 -7.38 6.79 21.10
C ALA A 261 -6.78 5.38 21.27
N LEU A 262 -6.05 4.85 20.28
CA LEU A 262 -5.35 3.55 20.43
C LEU A 262 -4.32 3.58 21.57
N PHE A 263 -3.58 4.67 21.66
CA PHE A 263 -2.52 4.84 22.66
C PHE A 263 -3.11 5.03 24.05
N ILE A 264 -4.21 5.78 24.16
CA ILE A 264 -4.95 5.95 25.41
C ILE A 264 -5.64 4.65 25.83
N TYR A 265 -6.29 3.90 24.92
CA TYR A 265 -7.03 2.69 25.27
C TYR A 265 -6.09 1.57 25.73
N TYR A 266 -4.94 1.37 25.06
CA TYR A 266 -3.94 0.39 25.52
C TYR A 266 -3.21 0.83 26.81
N CYS A 267 -2.87 2.11 26.96
CA CYS A 267 -2.31 2.60 28.22
C CYS A 267 -3.34 2.53 29.38
N ILE A 268 -4.62 2.78 29.15
CA ILE A 268 -5.68 2.66 30.16
C ILE A 268 -5.93 1.20 30.52
N VAL A 269 -6.00 0.28 29.56
CA VAL A 269 -6.24 -1.15 29.85
C VAL A 269 -5.10 -1.75 30.67
N ILE A 270 -3.85 -1.33 30.43
CA ILE A 270 -2.72 -1.71 31.30
C ILE A 270 -2.86 -1.08 32.69
N ASN A 271 -3.31 0.18 32.79
CA ASN A 271 -3.46 0.86 34.08
C ASN A 271 -4.65 0.33 34.92
N VAL A 272 -5.72 -0.15 34.29
CA VAL A 272 -6.84 -0.82 34.97
C VAL A 272 -6.38 -2.16 35.56
N CYS A 273 -5.53 -2.90 34.86
CA CYS A 273 -4.92 -4.14 35.38
C CYS A 273 -3.86 -3.90 36.47
N THR A 274 -3.34 -2.67 36.61
CA THR A 274 -2.41 -2.31 37.71
C THR A 274 -3.09 -1.66 38.91
N THR A 275 -4.43 -1.59 38.95
CA THR A 275 -5.10 -1.39 40.24
C THR A 275 -4.78 -2.60 41.13
N PRO A 276 -4.23 -2.43 42.33
CA PRO A 276 -3.80 -3.55 43.14
C PRO A 276 -5.04 -4.37 43.53
N CYS A 277 -5.14 -5.61 43.04
CA CYS A 277 -5.93 -6.64 43.70
C CYS A 277 -5.43 -6.74 45.14
N LYS A 278 -6.14 -6.08 46.07
CA LYS A 278 -6.01 -6.36 47.51
C LYS A 278 -6.23 -7.86 47.69
N PRO A 279 -5.30 -8.61 48.30
CA PRO A 279 -5.64 -9.94 48.79
C PRO A 279 -6.71 -9.75 49.87
N ASN A 280 -7.90 -10.27 49.64
CA ASN A 280 -8.90 -10.43 50.69
C ASN A 280 -8.27 -11.35 51.75
N LEU A 281 -7.89 -10.75 52.89
CA LEU A 281 -7.77 -11.45 54.15
C LEU A 281 -9.13 -12.11 54.43
N LEU A 282 -9.18 -13.44 54.39
CA LEU A 282 -10.21 -14.19 55.09
C LEU A 282 -9.76 -14.34 56.56
N PRO A 283 -10.60 -13.99 57.55
CA PRO A 283 -10.32 -14.26 58.95
C PRO A 283 -10.82 -15.67 59.33
N GLY A 284 -9.95 -16.44 60.00
CA GLY A 284 -10.33 -17.49 60.94
C GLY A 284 -10.81 -18.84 60.38
N GLN A 285 -9.92 -19.84 60.40
CA GLN A 285 -10.00 -21.04 61.25
C GLN A 285 -8.78 -21.93 60.99
#